data_AF-A0A4Q7YHP7-F1
#
_entry.id   AF-A0A4Q7YHP7-F1
#
_cell.length_a   1.000
_cell.length_b   1.000
_cell.length_c   1.000
_cell.angle_alpha   90.00
_cell.angle_beta   90.00
_cell.angle_gamma   90.00
#
_symmetry.space_group_name_H-M   'P 1'
#
loop_
_entity.id
_entity.type
_entity.pdbx_description
1 polymer ?
#
loop_
_entity_poly.entity_id
_entity_poly.type
_entity_poly.pdbx_seq_one_letter_code
_entity_poly.pdbx_strand_id
1 'polypeptide(L)'
;MNPWRYRWLLLPLLVLTAQAWGADQAGFDFFSDKPIPDAQLVHVEPPKPQWMTIGGPIALLGLFFTFCFIVRWLIPFRETAMRFDLHDLPVAAQRGIGMAVILFGIAFCFGGLEINYQMGLHGSAEAYFHQMGQGKLIAFTHAHLFGFTTSFFIIGIPFSMHFNRLKIYQWVFPVGLAASLTDVASWWGIKYVSDNFEYITWWCGFVFSTCYGWMLIGLVRVLFFPRVKWLPDFINEDRQKHWDEEHRR
;
A
#
# COMPACT_ATOMS: atom_id res chain seq x y z
N MET A 1 -33.85 -47.77 -1.98
CA MET A 1 -34.68 -47.25 -0.86
C MET A 1 -35.35 -45.96 -1.32
N ASN A 2 -36.68 -45.86 -1.26
CA ASN A 2 -37.43 -44.77 -1.88
C ASN A 2 -37.44 -43.51 -0.98
N PRO A 3 -36.84 -42.37 -1.38
CA PRO A 3 -36.75 -41.16 -0.55
C PRO A 3 -38.12 -40.55 -0.21
N TRP A 4 -39.19 -40.96 -0.91
CA TRP A 4 -40.55 -40.53 -0.68
C TRP A 4 -41.17 -41.02 0.64
N ARG A 5 -40.65 -42.09 1.26
CA ARG A 5 -41.19 -42.62 2.52
C ARG A 5 -40.90 -41.75 3.75
N TYR A 6 -39.91 -40.86 3.68
CA TYR A 6 -39.49 -40.01 4.80
C TYR A 6 -40.03 -38.58 4.75
N ARG A 7 -40.80 -38.22 3.70
CA ARG A 7 -41.40 -36.88 3.57
C ARG A 7 -42.29 -36.49 4.75
N TRP A 8 -42.99 -37.46 5.34
CA TRP A 8 -43.84 -37.25 6.51
C TRP A 8 -43.06 -37.07 7.82
N LEU A 9 -41.79 -37.47 7.86
CA LEU A 9 -40.89 -37.22 9.00
C LEU A 9 -40.12 -35.91 8.85
N LEU A 10 -39.89 -35.44 7.61
CA LEU A 10 -39.19 -34.17 7.36
C LEU A 10 -39.98 -32.94 7.79
N LEU A 11 -41.31 -32.93 7.61
CA LEU A 11 -42.16 -31.82 8.04
C LEU A 11 -42.12 -31.56 9.55
N PRO A 12 -42.36 -32.54 10.44
CA PRO A 12 -42.25 -32.32 11.87
C PRO A 12 -40.82 -32.03 12.31
N LEU A 13 -39.80 -32.59 11.63
CA LEU A 13 -38.40 -32.26 11.90
C LEU A 13 -38.09 -30.79 11.57
N LEU A 14 -38.60 -30.27 10.44
CA LEU A 14 -38.45 -28.88 10.02
C LEU A 14 -39.16 -27.92 10.98
N VAL A 15 -40.36 -28.27 11.45
CA VAL A 15 -41.11 -27.50 12.45
C VAL A 15 -40.36 -27.48 13.78
N LEU A 16 -39.82 -28.61 14.23
CA LEU A 16 -39.01 -28.69 15.44
C LEU A 16 -37.69 -27.90 15.31
N THR A 17 -37.04 -27.90 14.13
CA THR A 17 -35.84 -27.08 13.91
C THR A 17 -36.15 -25.59 13.86
N ALA A 18 -37.29 -25.19 13.30
CA ALA A 18 -37.72 -23.79 13.28
C ALA A 18 -38.03 -23.27 14.69
N GLN A 19 -38.64 -24.10 15.54
CA GLN A 19 -38.86 -23.77 16.95
C GLN A 19 -37.57 -23.78 17.77
N ALA A 20 -36.66 -24.73 17.52
CA ALA A 20 -35.35 -24.79 18.19
C ALA A 20 -34.43 -23.62 17.81
N TRP A 21 -34.59 -23.04 16.63
CA TRP A 21 -33.86 -21.84 16.16
C TRP A 21 -34.57 -20.52 16.47
N GLY A 22 -35.63 -20.55 17.30
CA GLY A 22 -36.19 -19.33 17.86
C GLY A 22 -36.96 -18.45 16.87
N ALA A 23 -37.54 -19.03 15.81
CA ALA A 23 -38.44 -18.29 14.92
C ALA A 23 -39.63 -17.64 15.67
N ASP A 24 -40.03 -18.20 16.82
CA ASP A 24 -41.07 -17.64 17.71
C ASP A 24 -40.51 -16.87 18.93
N GLN A 25 -39.18 -16.72 19.08
CA GLN A 25 -38.57 -16.13 20.30
C GLN A 25 -38.46 -14.61 20.32
N ALA A 26 -38.81 -13.94 19.23
CA ALA A 26 -39.06 -12.52 19.24
C ALA A 26 -40.49 -12.32 18.77
N GLY A 27 -41.34 -11.66 19.57
CA GLY A 27 -42.70 -11.27 19.19
C GLY A 27 -42.76 -10.25 18.06
N PHE A 28 -41.94 -10.44 17.02
CA PHE A 28 -41.78 -9.60 15.85
C PHE A 28 -42.48 -10.27 14.68
N ASP A 29 -43.70 -9.80 14.43
CA ASP A 29 -44.52 -10.22 13.30
C ASP A 29 -44.17 -9.35 12.09
N PHE A 30 -43.35 -9.89 11.17
CA PHE A 30 -42.85 -9.18 9.99
C PHE A 30 -43.97 -8.68 9.06
N PHE A 31 -45.15 -9.29 9.11
CA PHE A 31 -46.29 -8.98 8.23
C PHE A 31 -47.46 -8.31 8.96
N SER A 32 -47.23 -7.83 10.19
CA SER A 32 -48.24 -7.10 10.96
C SER A 32 -48.42 -5.66 10.44
N ASP A 33 -49.67 -5.19 10.37
CA ASP A 33 -49.99 -3.77 10.14
C ASP A 33 -49.79 -2.89 11.39
N LYS A 34 -49.23 -3.45 12.48
CA LYS A 34 -48.98 -2.71 13.72
C LYS A 34 -47.74 -1.83 13.56
N PRO A 35 -47.76 -0.58 14.06
CA PRO A 35 -46.59 0.29 14.04
C PRO A 35 -45.41 -0.39 14.75
N ILE A 36 -44.25 -0.41 14.09
CA ILE A 36 -43.02 -0.94 14.69
C ILE A 36 -42.62 0.00 15.83
N PRO A 37 -42.42 -0.50 17.07
CA PRO A 37 -41.97 0.33 18.19
C PRO A 37 -40.61 0.97 17.87
N ASP A 38 -40.41 2.25 18.23
CA ASP A 38 -39.17 2.98 17.95
C ASP A 38 -37.91 2.26 18.48
N ALA A 39 -38.03 1.50 19.57
CA ALA A 39 -36.94 0.69 20.13
C ALA A 39 -36.48 -0.47 19.22
N GLN A 40 -37.26 -0.82 18.20
CA GLN A 40 -36.96 -1.85 17.20
C GLN A 40 -36.56 -1.25 15.84
N LEU A 41 -36.59 0.09 15.71
CA LEU A 41 -36.09 0.76 14.51
C LEU A 41 -34.56 0.74 14.53
N VAL A 42 -33.97 0.06 13.56
CA VAL A 42 -32.54 0.18 13.27
C VAL A 42 -32.32 1.54 12.63
N HIS A 43 -31.83 2.50 13.42
CA HIS A 43 -31.38 3.79 12.89
C HIS A 43 -30.12 3.58 12.05
N VAL A 44 -30.30 3.51 10.73
CA VAL A 44 -29.18 3.53 9.79
C VAL A 44 -28.61 4.95 9.77
N GLU A 45 -27.29 5.08 9.89
CA GLU A 45 -26.65 6.38 9.77
C GLU A 45 -27.01 7.02 8.41
N PRO A 46 -27.26 8.34 8.38
CA PRO A 46 -27.53 9.02 7.12
C PRO A 46 -26.36 8.80 6.14
N PRO A 47 -26.65 8.68 4.84
CA PRO A 47 -25.61 8.44 3.84
C PRO A 47 -24.57 9.55 3.90
N LYS A 48 -23.29 9.16 3.93
CA LYS A 48 -22.17 10.09 3.99
C LYS A 48 -22.24 11.07 2.80
N PRO A 49 -21.96 12.37 3.01
CA PRO A 49 -22.03 13.37 1.96
C PRO A 49 -20.98 13.10 0.87
N GLN A 50 -21.29 13.47 -0.37
CA GLN A 50 -20.42 13.23 -1.54
C GLN A 50 -19.01 13.81 -1.41
N TRP A 51 -18.85 14.90 -0.66
CA TRP A 51 -17.53 15.48 -0.43
C TRP A 51 -16.64 14.55 0.40
N MET A 52 -17.18 13.76 1.34
CA MET A 52 -16.41 12.81 2.13
C MET A 52 -16.07 11.55 1.32
N THR A 53 -17.02 11.09 0.50
CA THR A 53 -16.89 9.82 -0.22
C THR A 53 -16.14 9.97 -1.55
N ILE A 54 -16.24 11.11 -2.23
CA ILE A 54 -15.62 11.37 -3.53
C ILE A 54 -14.58 12.49 -3.41
N GLY A 55 -14.99 13.61 -2.81
CA GLY A 55 -14.12 14.79 -2.67
C GLY A 55 -12.87 14.51 -1.85
N GLY A 56 -12.99 13.77 -0.75
CA GLY A 56 -11.90 13.42 0.16
C GLY A 56 -10.79 12.62 -0.53
N PRO A 57 -11.11 11.47 -1.15
CA PRO A 57 -10.13 10.70 -1.91
C PRO A 57 -9.45 11.51 -3.04
N ILE A 58 -10.24 12.29 -3.79
CA ILE A 58 -9.70 13.15 -4.87
C ILE A 58 -8.77 14.23 -4.30
N ALA A 59 -9.15 14.86 -3.19
CA ALA A 59 -8.32 15.87 -2.53
C ALA A 59 -7.00 15.28 -2.02
N LEU A 60 -7.03 14.07 -1.45
CA LEU A 60 -5.83 13.38 -1.02
C LEU A 60 -4.91 13.01 -2.19
N LEU A 61 -5.49 12.55 -3.32
CA LEU A 61 -4.72 12.32 -4.54
C LEU A 61 -4.14 13.62 -5.11
N GLY A 62 -4.89 14.72 -5.04
CA GLY A 62 -4.41 16.07 -5.40
C GLY A 62 -3.25 16.52 -4.50
N LEU A 63 -3.30 16.21 -3.21
CA LEU A 63 -2.21 16.47 -2.26
C LEU A 63 -0.95 15.71 -2.65
N PHE A 64 -1.05 14.44 -3.06
CA PHE A 64 0.08 13.65 -3.56
C PHE A 64 0.78 14.37 -4.73
N PHE A 65 0.02 14.77 -5.75
CA PHE A 65 0.60 15.44 -6.93
C PHE A 65 1.17 16.82 -6.59
N THR A 66 0.49 17.55 -5.71
CA THR A 66 0.96 18.84 -5.19
C THR A 66 2.28 18.67 -4.43
N PHE A 67 2.40 17.64 -3.60
CA PHE A 67 3.63 17.34 -2.89
C PHE A 67 4.78 17.00 -3.83
N CYS A 68 4.53 16.15 -4.85
CA CYS A 68 5.52 15.86 -5.89
C CYS A 68 5.94 17.13 -6.66
N PHE A 69 4.99 18.00 -6.97
CA PHE A 69 5.25 19.28 -7.61
C PHE A 69 6.09 20.22 -6.73
N ILE A 70 5.78 20.31 -5.43
CA ILE A 70 6.55 21.09 -4.46
C ILE A 70 7.98 20.57 -4.39
N VAL A 71 8.18 19.25 -4.31
CA VAL A 71 9.52 18.66 -4.28
C VAL A 71 10.32 19.05 -5.53
N ARG A 72 9.71 18.94 -6.72
CA ARG A 72 10.34 19.40 -7.97
C ARG A 72 10.69 20.88 -7.96
N TRP A 73 9.79 21.71 -7.43
CA TRP A 73 9.95 23.15 -7.41
C TRP A 73 11.09 23.57 -6.47
N LEU A 74 11.15 22.97 -5.29
CA LEU A 74 12.19 23.25 -4.29
C LEU A 74 13.53 22.63 -4.65
N ILE A 75 13.52 21.44 -5.27
CA ILE A 75 14.71 20.66 -5.61
C ILE A 75 14.65 20.34 -7.12
N PRO A 76 15.08 21.28 -7.97
CA PRO A 76 15.05 21.08 -9.41
C PRO A 76 16.09 20.04 -9.84
N PHE A 77 15.79 19.35 -10.94
CA PHE A 77 16.72 18.40 -11.57
C PHE A 77 18.07 19.06 -11.85
N ARG A 78 19.13 18.41 -11.40
CA ARG A 78 20.52 18.79 -11.68
C ARG A 78 21.31 17.55 -12.06
N GLU A 79 22.04 17.65 -13.15
CA GLU A 79 23.08 16.66 -13.48
C GLU A 79 24.30 17.01 -12.64
N THR A 80 24.78 16.05 -11.85
CA THR A 80 25.96 16.25 -11.01
C THR A 80 27.14 15.52 -11.64
N ALA A 81 28.32 16.16 -11.59
CA ALA A 81 29.57 15.57 -12.08
C ALA A 81 30.09 14.42 -11.18
N MET A 82 29.35 14.03 -10.14
CA MET A 82 29.74 12.98 -9.22
C MET A 82 29.78 11.64 -9.97
N ARG A 83 30.94 10.99 -9.98
CA ARG A 83 31.10 9.62 -10.48
C ARG A 83 31.12 8.70 -9.27
N PHE A 84 29.95 8.15 -8.92
CA PHE A 84 29.81 7.25 -7.79
C PHE A 84 29.46 5.86 -8.29
N ASP A 85 30.35 4.90 -8.06
CA ASP A 85 30.10 3.49 -8.28
C ASP A 85 30.01 2.77 -6.93
N LEU A 86 29.00 1.90 -6.77
CA LEU A 86 28.88 1.07 -5.56
C LEU A 86 30.08 0.12 -5.42
N HIS A 87 30.72 -0.24 -6.52
CA HIS A 87 31.90 -1.11 -6.52
C HIS A 87 33.17 -0.44 -5.95
N ASP A 88 33.20 0.89 -5.88
CA ASP A 88 34.33 1.64 -5.34
C ASP A 88 34.26 1.80 -3.81
N LEU A 89 33.15 1.40 -3.19
CA LEU A 89 32.98 1.46 -1.73
C LEU A 89 33.89 0.46 -1.00
N PRO A 90 34.28 0.72 0.27
CA PRO A 90 34.95 -0.27 1.09
C PRO A 90 34.15 -1.57 1.17
N VAL A 91 34.83 -2.73 1.15
CA VAL A 91 34.20 -4.06 1.14
C VAL A 91 33.18 -4.24 2.28
N ALA A 92 33.45 -3.68 3.45
CA ALA A 92 32.53 -3.71 4.57
C ALA A 92 31.19 -3.00 4.26
N ALA A 93 31.25 -1.83 3.61
CA ALA A 93 30.07 -1.08 3.19
C ALA A 93 29.30 -1.80 2.09
N GLN A 94 29.99 -2.36 1.09
CA GLN A 94 29.34 -3.16 0.04
C GLN A 94 28.58 -4.36 0.61
N ARG A 95 29.22 -5.10 1.54
CA ARG A 95 28.59 -6.24 2.22
C ARG A 95 27.39 -5.79 3.07
N GLY A 96 27.54 -4.69 3.81
CA GLY A 96 26.47 -4.12 4.63
C GLY A 96 25.25 -3.72 3.81
N ILE A 97 25.46 -2.94 2.74
CA ILE A 97 24.39 -2.53 1.82
C ILE A 97 23.77 -3.76 1.14
N GLY A 98 24.59 -4.69 0.64
CA GLY A 98 24.11 -5.91 0.00
C GLY A 98 23.22 -6.75 0.91
N MET A 99 23.64 -6.99 2.16
CA MET A 99 22.83 -7.71 3.14
C MET A 99 21.55 -6.95 3.50
N ALA A 100 21.64 -5.63 3.71
CA ALA A 100 20.47 -4.82 4.01
C ALA A 100 19.44 -4.91 2.87
N VAL A 101 19.87 -4.74 1.61
CA VAL A 101 19.01 -4.83 0.43
C VAL A 101 18.27 -6.18 0.39
N ILE A 102 18.96 -7.30 0.63
CA ILE A 102 18.31 -8.63 0.65
C ILE A 102 17.29 -8.74 1.78
N LEU A 103 17.64 -8.33 3.00
CA LEU A 103 16.72 -8.38 4.15
C LEU A 103 15.50 -7.49 3.94
N PHE A 104 15.68 -6.32 3.35
CA PHE A 104 14.61 -5.40 2.98
C PHE A 104 13.72 -5.95 1.86
N GLY A 105 14.28 -6.73 0.93
CA GLY A 105 13.51 -7.47 -0.07
C GLY A 105 12.66 -8.56 0.56
N ILE A 106 13.20 -9.32 1.52
CA ILE A 106 12.45 -10.32 2.29
C ILE A 106 11.33 -9.63 3.07
N ALA A 107 11.62 -8.54 3.80
CA ALA A 107 10.63 -7.79 4.55
C ALA A 107 9.50 -7.26 3.65
N PHE A 108 9.83 -6.80 2.44
CA PHE A 108 8.83 -6.36 1.47
C PHE A 108 7.88 -7.50 1.04
N CYS A 109 8.40 -8.70 0.80
CA CYS A 109 7.56 -9.88 0.53
C CYS A 109 6.64 -10.22 1.71
N PHE A 110 7.16 -10.17 2.95
CA PHE A 110 6.35 -10.38 4.15
C PHE A 110 5.29 -9.30 4.34
N GLY A 111 5.55 -8.04 3.98
CA GLY A 111 4.53 -6.99 3.98
C GLY A 111 3.38 -7.29 3.01
N GLY A 112 3.69 -7.78 1.80
CA GLY A 112 2.66 -8.23 0.86
C GLY A 112 1.84 -9.42 1.38
N LEU A 113 2.51 -10.40 2.01
CA LEU A 113 1.86 -11.53 2.66
C LEU A 113 0.99 -11.09 3.84
N GLU A 114 1.43 -10.12 4.64
CA GLU A 114 0.65 -9.55 5.74
C GLU A 114 -0.63 -8.92 5.21
N ILE A 115 -0.56 -8.10 4.15
CA ILE A 115 -1.76 -7.53 3.53
C ILE A 115 -2.71 -8.64 3.08
N ASN A 116 -2.22 -9.63 2.35
CA ASN A 116 -3.05 -10.74 1.89
C ASN A 116 -3.72 -11.50 3.05
N TYR A 117 -2.97 -11.76 4.11
CA TYR A 117 -3.47 -12.42 5.31
C TYR A 117 -4.53 -11.59 6.03
N GLN A 118 -4.28 -10.29 6.25
CA GLN A 118 -5.23 -9.42 6.93
C GLN A 118 -6.52 -9.24 6.13
N MET A 119 -6.42 -9.12 4.80
CA MET A 119 -7.61 -9.08 3.93
C MET A 119 -8.38 -10.39 3.95
N GLY A 120 -7.70 -11.54 3.98
CA GLY A 120 -8.35 -12.85 4.11
C GLY A 120 -9.06 -13.04 5.47
N LEU A 121 -8.48 -12.53 6.56
CA LEU A 121 -9.07 -12.63 7.90
C LEU A 121 -10.29 -11.73 8.09
N HIS A 122 -10.23 -10.48 7.61
CA HIS A 122 -11.26 -9.47 7.88
C HIS A 122 -12.27 -9.36 6.72
N GLY A 123 -12.00 -9.98 5.58
CA GLY A 123 -12.83 -9.96 4.38
C GLY A 123 -12.64 -8.70 3.52
N SER A 124 -12.41 -7.53 4.12
CA SER A 124 -12.14 -6.27 3.43
C SER A 124 -11.17 -5.37 4.19
N ALA A 125 -10.59 -4.38 3.50
CA ALA A 125 -9.75 -3.36 4.13
C ALA A 125 -10.57 -2.48 5.08
N GLU A 126 -11.81 -2.14 4.70
CA GLU A 126 -12.79 -1.48 5.55
C GLU A 126 -12.92 -2.19 6.91
N ALA A 127 -13.29 -3.47 6.89
CA ALA A 127 -13.52 -4.24 8.11
C ALA A 127 -12.26 -4.30 8.98
N TYR A 128 -11.08 -4.43 8.36
CA TYR A 128 -9.80 -4.40 9.05
C TYR A 128 -9.54 -3.08 9.79
N PHE A 129 -9.74 -1.94 9.13
CA PHE A 129 -9.47 -0.63 9.73
C PHE A 129 -10.55 -0.19 10.74
N HIS A 130 -11.81 -0.59 10.54
CA HIS A 130 -12.89 -0.34 11.49
C HIS A 130 -12.72 -1.11 12.81
N GLN A 131 -12.25 -2.37 12.75
CA GLN A 131 -11.99 -3.17 13.94
C GLN A 131 -10.68 -2.78 14.65
N MET A 132 -9.82 -2.00 14.00
CA MET A 132 -8.56 -1.55 14.58
C MET A 132 -8.81 -0.49 15.66
N GLY A 133 -8.24 -0.65 16.87
CA GLY A 133 -8.26 0.40 17.89
C GLY A 133 -7.43 1.64 17.49
N GLN A 134 -7.72 2.82 18.07
CA GLN A 134 -6.95 4.04 17.78
C GLN A 134 -5.47 3.91 18.13
N GLY A 135 -5.15 3.35 19.30
CA GLY A 135 -3.76 3.12 19.71
C GLY A 135 -3.01 2.20 18.73
N LYS A 136 -3.69 1.17 18.21
CA LYS A 136 -3.12 0.27 17.19
C LYS A 136 -2.89 1.01 15.87
N LEU A 137 -3.80 1.87 15.43
CA LEU A 137 -3.61 2.67 14.20
C LEU A 137 -2.43 3.65 14.33
N ILE A 138 -2.24 4.27 15.49
CA ILE A 138 -1.10 5.16 15.76
C ILE A 138 0.21 4.36 15.70
N ALA A 139 0.27 3.21 16.38
CA ALA A 139 1.45 2.35 16.35
C ALA A 139 1.76 1.84 14.93
N PHE A 140 0.73 1.44 14.19
CA PHE A 140 0.84 1.00 12.80
C PHE A 140 1.37 2.13 11.91
N THR A 141 0.81 3.34 12.05
CA THR A 141 1.27 4.56 11.35
C THR A 141 2.74 4.85 11.62
N HIS A 142 3.15 4.86 12.90
CA HIS A 142 4.53 5.14 13.28
C HIS A 142 5.50 4.11 12.69
N ALA A 143 5.21 2.81 12.86
CA ALA A 143 6.05 1.73 12.38
C ALA A 143 6.19 1.75 10.85
N HIS A 144 5.11 2.01 10.11
CA HIS A 144 5.14 2.05 8.66
C HIS A 144 5.84 3.30 8.12
N LEU A 145 5.58 4.48 8.68
CA LEU A 145 6.32 5.69 8.27
C LEU A 145 7.82 5.53 8.49
N PHE A 146 8.21 4.97 9.64
CA PHE A 146 9.61 4.65 9.92
C PHE A 146 10.17 3.63 8.93
N GLY A 147 9.44 2.53 8.71
CA GLY A 147 9.85 1.44 7.80
C GLY A 147 10.01 1.91 6.36
N PHE A 148 9.01 2.62 5.82
CA PHE A 148 9.03 3.18 4.47
C PHE A 148 10.18 4.17 4.30
N THR A 149 10.35 5.11 5.22
CA THR A 149 11.43 6.11 5.14
C THR A 149 12.79 5.44 5.18
N THR A 150 12.98 4.48 6.10
CA THR A 150 14.25 3.79 6.28
C THR A 150 14.60 2.91 5.08
N SER A 151 13.63 2.16 4.54
CA SER A 151 13.85 1.28 3.39
C SER A 151 14.22 2.10 2.15
N PHE A 152 13.51 3.20 1.90
CA PHE A 152 13.83 4.12 0.81
C PHE A 152 15.15 4.87 1.03
N PHE A 153 15.56 5.16 2.26
CA PHE A 153 16.87 5.76 2.51
C PHE A 153 18.01 4.78 2.20
N ILE A 154 17.89 3.53 2.68
CA ILE A 154 18.92 2.49 2.53
C ILE A 154 19.03 2.01 1.07
N ILE A 155 17.92 1.92 0.34
CA ILE A 155 17.90 1.45 -1.05
C ILE A 155 17.95 2.62 -2.03
N GLY A 156 17.15 3.66 -1.78
CA GLY A 156 16.98 4.77 -2.70
C GLY A 156 18.20 5.68 -2.82
N ILE A 157 18.95 5.92 -1.75
CA ILE A 157 20.17 6.76 -1.84
C ILE A 157 21.26 6.09 -2.67
N PRO A 158 21.71 4.85 -2.36
CA PRO A 158 22.77 4.22 -3.15
C PRO A 158 22.34 4.01 -4.61
N PHE A 159 21.07 3.66 -4.84
CA PHE A 159 20.51 3.58 -6.19
C PHE A 159 20.58 4.92 -6.94
N SER A 160 20.10 6.00 -6.31
CA SER A 160 20.06 7.33 -6.92
C SER A 160 21.46 7.92 -7.13
N MET A 161 22.42 7.58 -6.28
CA MET A 161 23.82 7.99 -6.45
C MET A 161 24.49 7.25 -7.62
N HIS A 162 24.20 5.96 -7.79
CA HIS A 162 24.74 5.18 -8.91
C HIS A 162 24.12 5.58 -10.25
N PHE A 163 22.80 5.81 -10.28
CA PHE A 163 22.07 6.23 -11.47
C PHE A 163 21.74 7.73 -11.49
N ASN A 164 22.69 8.56 -11.07
CA ASN A 164 22.47 10.00 -10.82
C ASN A 164 22.16 10.84 -12.07
N ARG A 165 22.52 10.37 -13.28
CA ARG A 165 22.35 11.09 -14.54
C ARG A 165 21.04 10.78 -15.25
N LEU A 166 20.09 10.09 -14.64
CA LEU A 166 18.82 9.75 -15.29
C LEU A 166 17.66 10.52 -14.65
N LYS A 167 17.02 11.38 -15.45
CA LYS A 167 15.89 12.22 -15.02
C LYS A 167 14.79 11.42 -14.34
N ILE A 168 14.47 10.24 -14.88
CA ILE A 168 13.42 9.39 -14.34
C ILE A 168 13.80 8.84 -12.95
N TYR A 169 15.08 8.54 -12.69
CA TYR A 169 15.52 7.98 -11.41
C TYR A 169 15.62 9.00 -10.28
N GLN A 170 15.84 10.27 -10.62
CA GLN A 170 15.69 11.35 -9.64
C GLN A 170 14.24 11.49 -9.15
N TRP A 171 13.24 10.94 -9.87
CA TRP A 171 11.84 10.95 -9.47
C TRP A 171 11.38 9.68 -8.75
N VAL A 172 11.93 8.51 -9.07
CA VAL A 172 11.49 7.23 -8.48
C VAL A 172 11.53 7.26 -6.96
N PHE A 173 12.58 7.81 -6.38
CA PHE A 173 12.72 7.91 -4.93
C PHE A 173 11.67 8.87 -4.31
N PRO A 174 11.60 10.18 -4.69
CA PRO A 174 10.59 11.08 -4.15
C PRO A 174 9.14 10.63 -4.36
N VAL A 175 8.82 10.07 -5.52
CA VAL A 175 7.47 9.57 -5.83
C VAL A 175 7.09 8.41 -4.92
N GLY A 176 8.00 7.48 -4.68
CA GLY A 176 7.75 6.37 -3.76
C GLY A 176 7.51 6.83 -2.32
N LEU A 177 8.31 7.79 -1.82
CA LEU A 177 8.08 8.37 -0.49
C LEU A 177 6.76 9.15 -0.40
N ALA A 178 6.42 9.91 -1.43
CA ALA A 178 5.15 10.61 -1.51
C ALA A 178 3.96 9.63 -1.46
N ALA A 179 4.08 8.49 -2.16
CA ALA A 179 3.07 7.43 -2.12
C ALA A 179 2.96 6.82 -0.73
N SER A 180 4.08 6.54 -0.04
CA SER A 180 4.07 6.04 1.34
C SER A 180 3.36 6.96 2.32
N LEU A 181 3.61 8.27 2.24
CA LEU A 181 2.95 9.25 3.11
C LEU A 181 1.44 9.35 2.80
N THR A 182 1.10 9.32 1.52
CA THR A 182 -0.31 9.38 1.06
C THR A 182 -1.08 8.12 1.48
N ASP A 183 -0.45 6.95 1.42
CA ASP A 183 -1.03 5.68 1.87
C ASP A 183 -1.37 5.70 3.36
N VAL A 184 -0.42 6.17 4.17
CA VAL A 184 -0.66 6.32 5.61
C VAL A 184 -1.84 7.24 5.86
N ALA A 185 -1.91 8.38 5.16
CA ALA A 185 -3.05 9.29 5.28
C ALA A 185 -4.38 8.65 4.84
N SER A 186 -4.38 7.80 3.80
CA SER A 186 -5.61 7.11 3.38
C SER A 186 -6.08 6.09 4.39
N TRP A 187 -5.22 5.46 5.20
CA TRP A 187 -5.67 4.57 6.28
C TRP A 187 -6.51 5.29 7.34
N TRP A 188 -6.11 6.52 7.68
CA TRP A 188 -6.91 7.39 8.56
C TRP A 188 -8.22 7.80 7.88
N GLY A 189 -8.18 8.05 6.57
CA GLY A 189 -9.37 8.32 5.75
C GLY A 189 -10.37 7.15 5.72
N ILE A 190 -9.88 5.92 5.54
CA ILE A 190 -10.72 4.70 5.57
C ILE A 190 -11.43 4.61 6.92
N LYS A 191 -10.68 4.76 8.02
CA LYS A 191 -11.23 4.59 9.36
C LYS A 191 -12.25 5.66 9.76
N TYR A 192 -11.98 6.92 9.45
CA TYR A 192 -12.73 8.06 10.02
C TYR A 192 -13.61 8.80 9.03
N VAL A 193 -13.43 8.60 7.72
CA VAL A 193 -14.12 9.38 6.68
C VAL A 193 -14.96 8.45 5.81
N SER A 194 -14.35 7.63 4.97
CA SER A 194 -15.05 6.79 4.00
C SER A 194 -14.19 5.66 3.48
N ASP A 195 -14.83 4.54 3.16
CA ASP A 195 -14.18 3.34 2.64
C ASP A 195 -13.60 3.54 1.25
N ASN A 196 -14.08 4.57 0.52
CA ASN A 196 -13.54 4.95 -0.79
C ASN A 196 -12.06 5.40 -0.75
N PHE A 197 -11.50 5.68 0.43
CA PHE A 197 -10.06 5.90 0.58
C PHE A 197 -9.24 4.62 0.33
N GLU A 198 -9.88 3.43 0.33
CA GLU A 198 -9.25 2.17 -0.05
C GLU A 198 -8.64 2.24 -1.46
N TYR A 199 -9.31 2.89 -2.42
CA TYR A 199 -8.78 3.08 -3.77
C TYR A 199 -7.44 3.84 -3.78
N ILE A 200 -7.29 4.81 -2.88
CA ILE A 200 -6.05 5.57 -2.73
C ILE A 200 -4.95 4.69 -2.16
N THR A 201 -5.26 3.87 -1.15
CA THR A 201 -4.31 2.90 -0.58
C THR A 201 -3.84 1.90 -1.63
N TRP A 202 -4.73 1.33 -2.44
CA TRP A 202 -4.34 0.42 -3.52
C TRP A 202 -3.43 1.08 -4.54
N TRP A 203 -3.78 2.31 -4.95
CA TRP A 203 -2.96 3.08 -5.88
C TRP A 203 -1.58 3.40 -5.29
N CYS A 204 -1.53 3.84 -4.03
CA CYS A 204 -0.26 4.13 -3.35
C CYS A 204 0.59 2.86 -3.19
N GLY A 205 -0.02 1.74 -2.81
CA GLY A 205 0.64 0.44 -2.69
C GLY A 205 1.24 -0.02 -4.02
N PHE A 206 0.55 0.21 -5.14
CA PHE A 206 1.09 -0.07 -6.48
C PHE A 206 2.28 0.83 -6.83
N VAL A 207 2.14 2.16 -6.65
CA VAL A 207 3.22 3.13 -6.94
C VAL A 207 4.44 2.87 -6.07
N PHE A 208 4.24 2.66 -4.78
CA PHE A 208 5.28 2.28 -3.82
C PHE A 208 5.99 1.00 -4.25
N SER A 209 5.24 -0.07 -4.51
CA SER A 209 5.80 -1.37 -4.88
C SER A 209 6.61 -1.31 -6.17
N THR A 210 6.14 -0.53 -7.14
CA THR A 210 6.83 -0.34 -8.42
C THR A 210 8.12 0.44 -8.22
N CYS A 211 8.08 1.57 -7.51
CA CYS A 211 9.27 2.40 -7.27
C CYS A 211 10.31 1.66 -6.43
N TYR A 212 9.86 1.08 -5.33
CA TYR A 212 10.71 0.35 -4.39
C TYR A 212 11.30 -0.91 -5.03
N GLY A 213 10.45 -1.75 -5.64
CA GLY A 213 10.88 -2.98 -6.31
C GLY A 213 11.87 -2.71 -7.44
N TRP A 214 11.65 -1.64 -8.21
CA TRP A 214 12.58 -1.23 -9.26
C TRP A 214 13.97 -0.89 -8.70
N MET A 215 14.04 -0.08 -7.65
CA MET A 215 15.33 0.29 -7.03
C MET A 215 16.00 -0.90 -6.34
N LEU A 216 15.21 -1.75 -5.68
CA LEU A 216 15.66 -2.97 -5.02
C LEU A 216 16.32 -3.92 -6.03
N ILE A 217 15.63 -4.24 -7.13
CA ILE A 217 16.14 -5.09 -8.21
C ILE A 217 17.40 -4.48 -8.82
N GLY A 218 17.40 -3.16 -9.06
CA GLY A 218 18.56 -2.44 -9.58
C GLY A 218 19.79 -2.60 -8.68
N LEU A 219 19.65 -2.41 -7.37
CA LEU A 219 20.77 -2.58 -6.43
C LEU A 219 21.22 -4.02 -6.27
N VAL A 220 20.29 -4.98 -6.18
CA VAL A 220 20.66 -6.41 -6.14
C VAL A 220 21.47 -6.76 -7.37
N ARG A 221 21.04 -6.29 -8.55
CA ARG A 221 21.76 -6.54 -9.79
C ARG A 221 23.15 -5.90 -9.78
N VAL A 222 23.26 -4.62 -9.42
CA VAL A 222 24.56 -3.92 -9.40
C VAL A 222 25.53 -4.60 -8.43
N LEU A 223 25.09 -4.91 -7.20
CA LEU A 223 25.97 -5.45 -6.17
C LEU A 223 26.36 -6.91 -6.38
N PHE A 224 25.42 -7.77 -6.79
CA PHE A 224 25.64 -9.22 -6.87
C PHE A 224 25.91 -9.72 -8.29
N PHE A 225 25.45 -9.01 -9.32
CA PHE A 225 25.50 -9.43 -10.71
C PHE A 225 26.04 -8.32 -11.64
N PRO A 226 27.26 -7.80 -11.41
CA PRO A 226 27.79 -6.64 -12.12
C PRO A 226 27.96 -6.85 -13.64
N ARG A 227 28.01 -8.11 -14.10
CA ARG A 227 28.15 -8.45 -15.52
C ARG A 227 26.82 -8.38 -16.29
N VAL A 228 25.69 -8.33 -15.59
CA VAL A 228 24.37 -8.31 -16.23
C VAL A 228 24.04 -6.85 -16.56
N LYS A 229 23.97 -6.51 -17.85
CA LYS A 229 23.53 -5.18 -18.27
C LYS A 229 22.01 -5.14 -18.41
N TRP A 230 21.42 -4.02 -18.01
CA TRP A 230 20.00 -3.73 -18.13
C TRP A 230 19.82 -2.34 -18.78
N LEU A 231 18.61 -2.06 -19.28
CA LEU A 231 18.23 -0.81 -19.93
C LEU A 231 18.69 0.47 -19.19
N PRO A 232 18.61 0.56 -17.85
CA PRO A 232 19.12 1.71 -17.10
C PRO A 232 20.61 1.98 -17.29
N ASP A 233 21.44 0.93 -17.42
CA ASP A 233 22.90 1.08 -17.53
C ASP A 233 23.29 1.66 -18.86
N PHE A 234 22.67 1.18 -19.95
CA PHE A 234 22.98 1.66 -21.29
C PHE A 234 22.74 3.17 -21.39
N ILE A 235 21.62 3.65 -20.86
CA ILE A 235 21.28 5.07 -20.88
C ILE A 235 22.24 5.86 -19.96
N ASN A 236 22.60 5.33 -18.79
CA ASN A 236 23.52 6.00 -17.87
C ASN A 236 24.94 6.11 -18.45
N GLU A 237 25.46 5.01 -19.01
CA GLU A 237 26.77 4.94 -19.65
C GLU A 237 26.86 5.88 -20.86
N ASP A 238 25.85 5.91 -21.73
CA ASP A 238 25.85 6.77 -22.92
C ASP A 238 25.73 8.26 -22.55
N ARG A 239 24.93 8.59 -21.53
CA ARG A 239 24.88 9.95 -20.96
C ARG A 239 26.22 10.35 -20.33
N GLN A 240 26.91 9.40 -19.69
CA GLN A 240 28.22 9.65 -19.12
C GLN A 240 29.26 9.93 -20.21
N LYS A 241 29.30 9.15 -21.30
CA LYS A 241 30.20 9.39 -22.43
C LYS A 241 29.99 10.78 -23.03
N HIS A 242 28.73 11.15 -23.33
CA HIS A 242 28.41 12.46 -23.88
C HIS A 242 28.85 13.61 -22.97
N TRP A 243 28.64 13.47 -21.66
CA TRP A 243 29.09 14.48 -20.69
C TRP A 243 30.61 14.61 -20.65
N ASP A 244 31.31 13.47 -20.60
CA ASP A 244 32.78 13.43 -20.56
C ASP A 244 33.39 14.03 -21.84
N GLU A 245 32.73 13.91 -22.99
CA GLU A 245 33.10 14.57 -24.25
C GLU A 245 32.89 16.09 -24.22
N GLU A 246 31.73 16.55 -23.70
CA GLU A 246 31.39 17.97 -23.61
C GLU A 246 32.31 18.75 -22.66
N HIS A 247 32.72 18.11 -21.55
CA HIS A 247 33.53 18.71 -20.49
C HIS A 247 35.03 18.41 -20.61
N ARG A 248 35.47 17.77 -21.70
CA ARG A 248 36.90 17.53 -21.99
C ARG A 248 37.64 18.74 -22.58
N ARG A 249 37.00 19.90 -22.63
CA ARG A 249 37.57 21.16 -23.13
C ARG A 249 38.15 22.01 -22.00
#